data_AF-A0A8D8P2D6-F1
#
_entry.id   AF-A0A8D8P2D6-F1
#
_cell.length_a   1.000
_cell.length_b   1.000
_cell.length_c   1.000
_cell.angle_alpha   90.00
_cell.angle_beta   90.00
_cell.angle_gamma   90.00
#
_symmetry.space_group_name_H-M   'P 1'
#
loop_
_entity.id
_entity.type
_entity.pdbx_description
1 polymer ?
#
loop_
_entity_poly.entity_id
_entity_poly.type
_entity_poly.pdbx_seq_one_letter_code
_entity_poly.pdbx_strand_id
1 'polypeptide(L)'
;ALRAKLEHLTVKDHGPVFEASTKVPDHTMQKAKDELNETDEKRTSAVKELRGIIKEKAETGDELAKGVQDTFGEKPDGVLVRFIRARKYDVTRAYELMKGYVRFRRDYPELFENLTPEAVRSTIEA
;
A
#
# COMPACT_ATOMS: atom_id res chain seq x y z
N ALA A 1 13.85 21.17 -18.12
CA ALA A 1 12.46 21.67 -18.12
C ALA A 1 11.65 21.13 -16.94
N LEU A 2 11.46 19.80 -16.79
CA LEU A 2 10.65 19.25 -15.68
C LEU A 2 11.27 19.48 -14.30
N ARG A 3 12.60 19.29 -14.17
CA ARG A 3 13.34 19.45 -12.89
C ARG A 3 13.21 20.86 -12.27
N ALA A 4 13.30 21.91 -13.10
CA ALA A 4 13.11 23.30 -12.65
C ALA A 4 11.66 23.60 -12.20
N LYS A 5 10.66 22.86 -12.70
CA LYS A 5 9.27 22.97 -12.23
C LYS A 5 9.05 22.27 -10.88
N LEU A 6 9.91 21.30 -10.50
CA LEU A 6 9.83 20.62 -9.20
C LEU A 6 10.29 21.51 -8.04
N GLU A 7 11.11 22.53 -8.31
CA GLU A 7 11.65 23.46 -7.30
C GLU A 7 10.63 24.51 -6.84
N HIS A 8 9.50 24.66 -7.56
CA HIS A 8 8.47 25.66 -7.28
C HIS A 8 7.06 25.03 -7.22
N LEU A 9 6.93 23.89 -6.54
CA LEU A 9 5.62 23.28 -6.28
C LEU A 9 4.86 24.02 -5.18
N THR A 10 3.55 24.16 -5.36
CA THR A 10 2.61 24.71 -4.39
C THR A 10 1.60 23.65 -3.95
N VAL A 11 0.84 23.93 -2.89
CA VAL A 11 -0.22 23.01 -2.42
C VAL A 11 -1.26 22.67 -3.49
N LYS A 12 -1.50 23.56 -4.47
CA LYS A 12 -2.50 23.37 -5.53
C LYS A 12 -2.07 22.33 -6.58
N ASP A 13 -0.78 22.00 -6.64
CA ASP A 13 -0.25 21.08 -7.66
C ASP A 13 -0.51 19.60 -7.34
N HIS A 14 -0.92 19.27 -6.11
CA HIS A 14 -0.95 17.90 -5.58
C HIS A 14 -2.29 17.17 -5.80
N GLY A 15 -3.30 17.86 -6.33
CA GLY A 15 -4.64 17.32 -6.55
C GLY A 15 -5.53 17.29 -5.30
N PRO A 16 -6.81 16.90 -5.46
CA PRO A 16 -7.77 16.82 -4.36
C PRO A 16 -7.48 15.63 -3.43
N VAL A 17 -7.90 15.74 -2.16
CA VAL A 17 -7.62 14.73 -1.12
C VAL A 17 -8.59 13.54 -1.18
N PHE A 18 -9.89 13.79 -1.34
CA PHE A 18 -10.94 12.76 -1.25
C PHE A 18 -11.58 12.38 -2.59
N GLU A 19 -11.35 13.16 -3.64
CA GLU A 19 -11.92 12.89 -4.96
C GLU A 19 -11.09 11.83 -5.69
N ALA A 20 -11.77 10.98 -6.46
CA ALA A 20 -11.09 10.03 -7.33
C ALA A 20 -10.27 10.80 -8.37
N SER A 21 -8.95 10.76 -8.22
CA SER A 21 -8.07 11.39 -9.20
C SER A 21 -8.02 10.54 -10.47
N THR A 22 -8.41 11.14 -11.59
CA THR A 22 -8.32 10.53 -12.92
C THR A 22 -6.87 10.45 -13.42
N LYS A 23 -5.96 11.25 -12.85
CA LYS A 23 -4.54 11.29 -13.22
C LYS A 23 -3.66 11.63 -12.03
N VAL A 24 -2.64 10.81 -11.80
CA VAL A 24 -1.59 11.09 -10.81
C VAL A 24 -0.76 12.29 -11.28
N PRO A 25 -0.54 13.34 -10.45
CA PRO A 25 0.25 14.50 -10.86
C PRO A 25 1.67 14.09 -11.29
N ASP A 26 2.13 14.60 -12.43
CA ASP A 26 3.37 14.14 -13.08
C ASP A 26 4.59 14.27 -12.17
N HIS A 27 4.64 15.31 -11.33
CA HIS A 27 5.73 15.50 -10.39
C HIS A 27 5.79 14.42 -9.30
N THR A 28 4.65 13.86 -8.88
CA THR A 28 4.60 12.76 -7.91
C THR A 28 5.00 11.43 -8.54
N MET A 29 4.68 11.21 -9.82
CA MET A 29 5.19 10.06 -10.57
C MET A 29 6.71 10.15 -10.75
N GLN A 30 7.23 11.34 -11.08
CA GLN A 30 8.67 11.57 -11.16
C GLN A 30 9.34 11.35 -9.80
N LYS A 31 8.76 11.83 -8.70
CA LYS A 31 9.26 11.57 -7.35
C LYS A 31 9.29 10.08 -7.01
N ALA A 32 8.24 9.32 -7.34
CA ALA A 32 8.21 7.87 -7.14
C ALA A 32 9.29 7.16 -7.97
N LYS A 33 9.53 7.62 -9.20
CA LYS A 33 10.63 7.14 -10.04
C LYS A 33 11.99 7.45 -9.40
N ASP A 34 12.21 8.66 -8.89
CA ASP A 34 13.50 9.06 -8.34
C ASP A 34 13.80 8.39 -6.98
N GLU A 35 12.80 8.26 -6.10
CA GLU A 35 12.99 7.76 -4.74
C GLU A 35 12.82 6.25 -4.60
N LEU A 36 12.04 5.62 -5.49
CA LEU A 36 11.68 4.19 -5.42
C LEU A 36 12.17 3.41 -6.65
N ASN A 37 12.68 4.10 -7.68
CA ASN A 37 12.94 3.54 -9.01
C ASN A 37 11.71 2.81 -9.56
N GLU A 38 10.52 3.38 -9.34
CA GLU A 38 9.25 2.80 -9.79
C GLU A 38 9.07 2.95 -11.31
N THR A 39 8.93 1.82 -12.00
CA THR A 39 8.52 1.71 -13.41
C THR A 39 7.37 0.70 -13.54
N ASP A 40 6.69 0.65 -14.68
CA ASP A 40 5.61 -0.31 -14.90
C ASP A 40 6.11 -1.76 -14.88
N GLU A 41 7.30 -2.02 -15.42
CA GLU A 41 7.95 -3.32 -15.37
C GLU A 41 8.30 -3.70 -13.94
N LYS A 42 8.90 -2.77 -13.17
CA LYS A 42 9.27 -3.02 -11.78
C LYS A 42 8.06 -3.22 -10.89
N ARG A 43 6.96 -2.50 -11.16
CA ARG A 43 5.69 -2.70 -10.47
C ARG A 43 5.17 -4.12 -10.71
N THR A 44 5.15 -4.55 -11.96
CA THR A 44 4.67 -5.89 -12.35
C THR A 44 5.54 -6.99 -11.75
N SER A 45 6.87 -6.85 -11.83
CA SER A 45 7.80 -7.85 -11.28
C SER A 45 7.74 -7.92 -9.75
N ALA A 46 7.72 -6.79 -9.06
CA ALA A 46 7.67 -6.76 -7.59
C ALA A 46 6.35 -7.31 -7.04
N VAL A 47 5.22 -7.07 -7.72
CA VAL A 47 3.94 -7.68 -7.33
C VAL A 47 3.97 -9.19 -7.54
N LYS A 48 4.49 -9.66 -8.68
CA LYS A 48 4.64 -11.10 -8.94
C LYS A 48 5.52 -11.77 -7.88
N GLU A 49 6.65 -11.15 -7.54
CA GLU A 49 7.55 -11.63 -6.49
C GLU A 49 6.84 -11.66 -5.12
N LEU A 50 6.15 -10.58 -4.74
CA LEU A 50 5.42 -10.51 -3.48
C LEU A 50 4.34 -11.59 -3.37
N ARG A 51 3.58 -11.84 -4.45
CA ARG A 51 2.60 -12.94 -4.50
C ARG A 51 3.25 -14.30 -4.32
N GLY A 52 4.43 -14.50 -4.92
CA GLY A 52 5.24 -15.70 -4.73
C GLY A 52 5.60 -15.92 -3.26
N ILE A 53 6.12 -14.88 -2.60
CA ILE A 53 6.47 -14.92 -1.17
C ILE A 53 5.25 -15.22 -0.30
N ILE A 54 4.11 -14.54 -0.56
CA ILE A 54 2.88 -14.77 0.23
C ILE A 54 2.47 -16.25 0.16
N LYS A 55 2.46 -16.84 -1.05
CA LYS A 55 2.10 -18.24 -1.26
C LYS A 55 3.11 -19.19 -0.60
N GLU A 56 4.40 -19.01 -0.85
CA GLU A 56 5.47 -19.84 -0.29
C GLU A 56 5.42 -19.83 1.25
N LYS A 57 5.27 -18.66 1.86
CA LYS A 57 5.26 -18.54 3.33
C LYS A 57 3.98 -19.13 3.94
N ALA A 58 2.84 -19.05 3.26
CA ALA A 58 1.61 -19.68 3.76
C ALA A 58 1.70 -21.21 3.83
N GLU A 59 2.49 -21.84 2.95
CA GLU A 59 2.72 -23.29 2.94
C GLU A 59 3.60 -23.76 4.12
N THR A 60 4.30 -22.86 4.82
CA THR A 60 5.17 -23.20 5.97
C THR A 60 4.42 -23.56 7.26
N GLY A 61 3.10 -23.33 7.31
CA GLY A 61 2.27 -23.61 8.47
C GLY A 61 2.24 -22.50 9.55
N ASP A 62 2.97 -21.39 9.37
CA ASP A 62 2.85 -20.21 10.23
C ASP A 62 1.46 -19.57 10.10
N GLU A 63 0.72 -19.50 11.21
CA GLU A 63 -0.63 -18.92 11.25
C GLU A 63 -0.66 -17.45 10.79
N LEU A 64 0.41 -16.69 11.09
CA LEU A 64 0.47 -15.30 10.64
C LEU A 64 0.68 -15.21 9.12
N ALA A 65 1.49 -16.10 8.55
CA ALA A 65 1.68 -16.19 7.11
C ALA A 65 0.39 -16.61 6.38
N LYS A 66 -0.38 -17.56 6.94
CA LYS A 66 -1.72 -17.91 6.43
C LYS A 66 -2.66 -16.71 6.45
N GLY A 67 -2.71 -15.98 7.58
CA GLY A 67 -3.52 -14.77 7.67
C GLY A 67 -3.16 -13.70 6.62
N VAL A 68 -1.88 -13.59 6.23
CA VAL A 68 -1.47 -12.73 5.11
C VAL A 68 -2.01 -13.25 3.78
N GLN A 69 -1.91 -14.55 3.50
CA GLN A 69 -2.50 -15.16 2.30
C GLN A 69 -4.02 -14.97 2.25
N ASP A 70 -4.73 -15.21 3.34
CA ASP A 70 -6.19 -15.05 3.40
C ASP A 70 -6.61 -13.58 3.19
N THR A 71 -5.84 -12.64 3.73
CA THR A 71 -6.13 -11.20 3.62
C THR A 71 -5.80 -10.63 2.24
N PHE A 72 -4.68 -11.04 1.65
CA PHE A 72 -4.08 -10.37 0.48
C PHE A 72 -3.97 -11.22 -0.78
N GLY A 73 -4.07 -12.55 -0.70
CA GLY A 73 -3.81 -13.48 -1.80
C GLY A 73 -4.59 -13.15 -3.08
N GLU A 74 -5.88 -12.83 -2.94
CA GLU A 74 -6.77 -12.50 -4.06
C GLU A 74 -7.01 -10.99 -4.24
N LYS A 75 -6.30 -10.13 -3.49
CA LYS A 75 -6.47 -8.68 -3.63
C LYS A 75 -5.88 -8.19 -4.96
N PRO A 76 -6.46 -7.13 -5.58
CA PRO A 76 -5.88 -6.52 -6.78
C PRO A 76 -4.45 -6.01 -6.54
N ASP A 77 -3.62 -6.03 -7.58
CA ASP A 77 -2.21 -5.61 -7.53
C ASP A 77 -2.04 -4.21 -6.90
N GLY A 78 -2.96 -3.29 -7.18
CA GLY A 78 -2.95 -1.94 -6.62
C GLY A 78 -2.98 -1.90 -5.08
N VAL A 79 -3.52 -2.92 -4.41
CA VAL A 79 -3.46 -3.05 -2.95
C VAL A 79 -2.05 -3.46 -2.50
N LEU A 80 -1.44 -4.43 -3.18
CA LEU A 80 -0.10 -4.93 -2.88
C LEU A 80 0.96 -3.84 -3.10
N VAL A 81 0.81 -3.06 -4.17
CA VAL A 81 1.69 -1.92 -4.50
C VAL A 81 1.76 -0.89 -3.37
N ARG A 82 0.72 -0.75 -2.53
CA ARG A 82 0.76 0.15 -1.36
C ARG A 82 1.87 -0.24 -0.39
N PHE A 83 2.01 -1.54 -0.11
CA PHE A 83 3.04 -2.09 0.78
C PHE A 83 4.42 -2.00 0.15
N ILE A 84 4.52 -2.30 -1.15
CA ILE A 84 5.76 -2.23 -1.92
C ILE A 84 6.32 -0.80 -1.92
N ARG A 85 5.47 0.21 -2.21
CA ARG A 85 5.84 1.63 -2.16
C ARG A 85 6.27 2.06 -0.76
N ALA A 86 5.53 1.65 0.27
CA ALA A 86 5.86 1.95 1.67
C ALA A 86 7.21 1.37 2.14
N ARG A 87 7.79 0.45 1.37
CA ARG A 87 9.10 -0.15 1.62
C ARG A 87 10.09 0.06 0.48
N LYS A 88 9.91 1.12 -0.32
CA LYS A 88 10.85 1.51 -1.38
C LYS A 88 11.20 0.37 -2.34
N TYR A 89 10.20 -0.46 -2.67
CA TYR A 89 10.34 -1.63 -3.53
C TYR A 89 11.24 -2.76 -2.99
N ASP A 90 11.51 -2.77 -1.67
CA ASP A 90 12.02 -3.95 -0.98
C ASP A 90 10.86 -4.92 -0.70
N VAL A 91 10.77 -5.98 -1.49
CA VAL A 91 9.64 -6.92 -1.49
C VAL A 91 9.59 -7.74 -0.20
N THR A 92 10.74 -8.17 0.32
CA THR A 92 10.82 -8.89 1.60
C THR A 92 10.33 -8.02 2.76
N ARG A 93 10.77 -6.76 2.82
CA ARG A 93 10.29 -5.82 3.84
C ARG A 93 8.82 -5.45 3.66
N ALA A 94 8.31 -5.44 2.43
CA ALA A 94 6.89 -5.24 2.15
C ALA A 94 6.05 -6.39 2.71
N TYR A 95 6.51 -7.64 2.56
CA TYR A 95 5.88 -8.80 3.17
C TYR A 95 5.88 -8.73 4.70
N GLU A 96 6.98 -8.35 5.34
CA GLU A 96 7.01 -8.17 6.79
C GLU A 96 6.07 -7.05 7.26
N LEU A 97 5.87 -5.99 6.46
CA LEU A 97 4.84 -4.98 6.74
C LEU A 97 3.42 -5.56 6.65
N MET A 98 3.14 -6.44 5.69
CA MET A 98 1.85 -7.14 5.60
C MET A 98 1.60 -8.03 6.82
N LYS A 99 2.63 -8.75 7.29
CA LYS A 99 2.55 -9.51 8.55
C LYS A 99 2.22 -8.60 9.73
N GLY A 100 2.86 -7.43 9.81
CA GLY A 100 2.54 -6.42 10.83
C GLY A 100 1.09 -5.94 10.75
N TYR A 101 0.59 -5.69 9.54
CA TYR A 101 -0.80 -5.29 9.29
C TYR A 101 -1.82 -6.35 9.78
N VAL A 102 -1.61 -7.62 9.40
CA VAL A 102 -2.50 -8.72 9.84
C VAL A 102 -2.44 -8.91 11.34
N ARG A 103 -1.22 -8.89 11.91
CA ARG A 103 -1.01 -9.01 13.36
C ARG A 103 -1.73 -7.90 14.13
N PHE A 104 -1.66 -6.66 13.66
CA PHE A 104 -2.34 -5.55 14.31
C PHE A 104 -3.86 -5.75 14.35
N ARG A 105 -4.47 -6.25 13.27
CA ARG A 105 -5.92 -6.53 13.26
C ARG A 105 -6.31 -7.70 14.16
N ARG A 106 -5.43 -8.70 14.28
CA ARG A 106 -5.61 -9.84 15.18
C ARG A 106 -5.48 -9.45 16.65
N ASP A 107 -4.49 -8.63 16.97
CA ASP A 107 -4.13 -8.28 18.36
C ASP A 107 -5.05 -7.20 18.94
N TYR A 108 -5.70 -6.40 18.09
CA TYR A 108 -6.64 -5.34 18.47
C TYR A 108 -8.01 -5.52 17.78
N PRO A 109 -8.72 -6.63 18.03
CA PRO A 109 -9.99 -6.92 17.37
C PRO A 109 -11.05 -5.85 17.66
N GLU A 110 -11.01 -5.20 18.81
CA GLU A 110 -11.95 -4.13 19.21
C GLU A 110 -11.94 -2.91 18.28
N LEU A 111 -10.87 -2.72 17.50
CA LEU A 111 -10.78 -1.64 16.50
C LEU A 111 -11.45 -1.99 15.17
N PHE A 112 -11.77 -3.27 14.93
CA PHE A 112 -12.20 -3.78 13.63
C PHE A 112 -13.48 -4.61 13.69
N GLU A 113 -13.79 -5.22 14.84
CA GLU A 113 -15.06 -5.87 15.13
C GLU A 113 -16.12 -4.83 15.49
N ASN A 114 -17.35 -5.03 14.99
CA ASN A 114 -18.46 -4.08 15.17
C ASN A 114 -18.16 -2.64 14.71
N LEU A 115 -17.23 -2.47 13.78
CA LEU A 115 -16.91 -1.17 13.18
C LEU A 115 -18.05 -0.72 12.23
N THR A 116 -19.01 0.03 12.76
CA THR A 116 -20.14 0.53 11.98
C THR A 116 -19.84 1.91 11.35
N PRO A 117 -20.35 2.20 10.14
CA PRO A 117 -20.18 3.51 9.52
C PRO A 117 -20.69 4.67 10.39
N GLU A 118 -21.75 4.44 11.16
CA GLU A 118 -22.35 5.45 12.04
C GLU A 118 -21.42 5.81 13.21
N ALA A 119 -20.89 4.81 13.92
CA ALA A 119 -19.96 5.03 15.03
C ALA A 119 -18.65 5.69 14.58
N VAL A 120 -18.18 5.34 13.37
CA VAL A 120 -17.01 5.98 12.77
C VAL A 120 -17.32 7.42 12.37
N ARG A 121 -18.48 7.68 11.76
CA ARG A 121 -18.89 9.03 11.35
C ARG A 121 -18.99 9.96 12.55
N SER A 122 -19.68 9.54 13.62
CA SER A 122 -19.86 10.38 14.81
C SER A 122 -18.53 10.76 15.46
N THR A 123 -17.52 9.89 15.37
CA THR A 123 -16.17 10.18 15.88
C THR A 123 -15.37 11.10 14.96
N ILE A 124 -15.51 10.98 13.63
CA ILE A 124 -14.78 11.81 12.66
C ILE A 124 -15.35 13.24 12.58
N GLU A 125 -16.67 13.39 12.74
CA GLU A 125 -17.38 14.68 12.64
C GLU A 125 -17.44 15.46 13.96
N ALA A 126 -17.06 14.83 15.09
CA ALA A 126 -17.01 15.46 16.42
C ALA A 126 -15.87 16.48 16.56
#